data_AF-J2FSZ0-F1
#
_entry.id   AF-J2FSZ0-F1
#
_cell.length_a   1.000
_cell.length_b   1.000
_cell.length_c   1.000
_cell.angle_alpha   90.00
_cell.angle_beta   90.00
_cell.angle_gamma   90.00
#
_symmetry.space_group_name_H-M   'P 1'
#
loop_
_entity.id
_entity.type
_entity.pdbx_description
1 polymer ?
#
loop_
_entity_poly.entity_id
_entity_poly.type
_entity_poly.pdbx_seq_one_letter_code
_entity_poly.pdbx_strand_id
1 'polypeptide(L)'
;MSEVEIETATILTSSAPGLIAGILDSFAQAAVRKTPEFDLDTARSMLVETMLGTALLLKNEQLSFDQLIERVATKGGITEEGLRVLDKTLPSGFDELFAMTESKHAALKILVQQQIKA
;
A
#
# COMPACT_ATOMS: atom_id res chain seq x y z
N MET A 1 7.55 -22.23 -6.38
CA MET A 1 7.96 -20.99 -5.69
C MET A 1 9.08 -21.34 -4.73
N SER A 2 10.17 -20.57 -4.74
CA SER A 2 11.23 -20.59 -3.76
C SER A 2 10.75 -20.06 -2.40
N GLU A 3 11.53 -20.28 -1.34
CA GLU A 3 11.22 -19.76 -0.01
C GLU A 3 11.09 -18.22 -0.01
N VAL A 4 11.98 -17.53 -0.72
CA VAL A 4 11.94 -16.06 -0.87
C VAL A 4 10.66 -15.59 -1.58
N GLU A 5 10.22 -16.30 -2.62
CA GLU A 5 8.97 -15.98 -3.32
C GLU A 5 7.74 -16.19 -2.40
N ILE A 6 7.77 -17.19 -1.51
CA ILE A 6 6.69 -17.44 -0.54
C ILE A 6 6.65 -16.33 0.52
N GLU A 7 7.81 -15.90 1.02
CA GLU A 7 7.89 -14.80 1.98
C GLU A 7 7.37 -13.50 1.38
N THR A 8 7.80 -13.19 0.15
CA THR A 8 7.30 -12.04 -0.61
C THR A 8 5.78 -12.11 -0.78
N ALA A 9 5.25 -13.26 -1.21
CA ALA A 9 3.81 -13.45 -1.36
C ALA A 9 3.05 -13.32 -0.03
N THR A 10 3.66 -13.72 1.09
CA THR A 10 3.08 -13.56 2.43
C THR A 10 2.94 -12.08 2.80
N ILE A 11 3.96 -11.26 2.50
CA ILE A 11 3.88 -9.81 2.69
C ILE A 11 2.72 -9.24 1.85
N LEU A 12 2.64 -9.63 0.58
CA LEU A 12 1.63 -9.13 -0.36
C LEU A 12 0.19 -9.56 -0.04
N THR A 13 -0.02 -10.73 0.56
CA THR A 13 -1.36 -11.30 0.73
C THR A 13 -1.85 -11.32 2.18
N SER A 14 -0.94 -11.34 3.16
CA SER A 14 -1.27 -11.37 4.58
C SER A 14 -1.01 -10.04 5.28
N SER A 15 0.16 -9.44 5.08
CA SER A 15 0.54 -8.18 5.75
C SER A 15 -0.02 -6.94 5.02
N ALA A 16 -0.10 -6.98 3.69
CA ALA A 16 -0.52 -5.85 2.86
C ALA A 16 -1.87 -5.24 3.24
N PRO A 17 -2.92 -5.97 3.67
CA PRO A 17 -4.16 -5.34 4.14
C PRO A 17 -3.95 -4.32 5.25
N GLY A 18 -3.08 -4.60 6.23
CA GLY A 18 -2.74 -3.67 7.31
C GLY A 18 -1.90 -2.49 6.83
N LEU A 19 -0.95 -2.74 5.92
CA LEU A 19 -0.08 -1.71 5.33
C LEU A 19 -0.89 -0.73 4.47
N ILE A 20 -1.80 -1.26 3.65
CA ILE A 20 -2.73 -0.48 2.82
C ILE A 20 -3.64 0.38 3.71
N ALA A 21 -4.19 -0.19 4.79
CA ALA A 21 -4.98 0.58 5.75
C ALA A 21 -4.18 1.75 6.35
N GLY A 22 -2.89 1.54 6.67
CA GLY A 22 -1.99 2.60 7.13
C GLY A 22 -1.74 3.69 6.08
N ILE A 23 -1.56 3.32 4.81
CA ILE A 23 -1.42 4.28 3.69
C ILE A 23 -2.69 5.14 3.58
N LEU A 24 -3.87 4.51 3.57
CA LEU A 24 -5.15 5.22 3.47
C LEU A 24 -5.40 6.11 4.69
N ASP A 25 -5.06 5.68 5.91
CA ASP A 25 -5.19 6.51 7.11
C ASP A 25 -4.26 7.72 7.08
N SER A 26 -3.00 7.54 6.64
CA SER A 26 -2.07 8.65 6.44
C SER A 26 -2.60 9.66 5.42
N PHE A 27 -3.24 9.19 4.35
CA PHE A 27 -3.88 10.03 3.35
C PHE A 27 -5.10 10.77 3.94
N ALA A 28 -5.97 10.10 4.69
CA ALA A 28 -7.10 10.72 5.38
C ALA A 28 -6.63 11.85 6.32
N GLN A 29 -5.61 11.57 7.13
CA GLN A 29 -5.03 12.56 8.03
C GLN A 29 -4.43 13.75 7.25
N ALA A 30 -3.80 13.52 6.09
CA ALA A 30 -3.30 14.60 5.24
C ALA A 30 -4.42 15.51 4.72
N ALA A 31 -5.56 14.94 4.35
CA ALA A 31 -6.73 15.70 3.93
C ALA A 31 -7.25 16.60 5.05
N VAL A 32 -7.39 16.08 6.27
CA VAL A 32 -7.84 16.86 7.44
C VAL A 32 -6.80 17.91 7.86
N ARG A 33 -5.50 17.62 7.78
CA ARG A 33 -4.46 18.63 7.99
C ARG A 33 -4.56 19.80 7.00
N LYS A 34 -4.97 19.52 5.76
CA LYS A 34 -5.15 20.53 4.71
C LYS A 34 -6.45 21.32 4.90
N THR A 35 -7.51 20.66 5.36
CA THR A 35 -8.84 21.23 5.57
C THR A 35 -9.35 20.79 6.95
N PRO A 36 -9.02 21.52 8.03
CA PRO A 36 -9.32 21.11 9.41
C PRO A 36 -10.80 20.93 9.74
N GLU A 37 -11.69 21.56 8.97
CA GLU A 37 -13.14 21.42 9.10
C GLU A 37 -13.67 20.10 8.51
N PHE A 38 -12.82 19.36 7.77
CA PHE A 38 -13.20 18.09 7.17
C PHE A 38 -13.13 16.97 8.19
N ASP A 39 -14.21 16.20 8.31
CA ASP A 39 -14.31 15.10 9.25
C ASP A 39 -13.40 13.92 8.85
N LEU A 40 -12.63 13.41 9.80
CA LEU A 40 -11.63 12.37 9.56
C LEU A 40 -12.28 11.04 9.21
N ASP A 41 -13.39 10.68 9.86
CA ASP A 41 -14.07 9.41 9.60
C ASP A 41 -14.77 9.43 8.24
N THR A 42 -15.28 10.58 7.83
CA THR A 42 -15.75 10.84 6.46
C THR A 42 -14.62 10.67 5.45
N ALA A 43 -13.44 11.24 5.69
CA ALA A 43 -12.28 11.07 4.81
C ALA A 43 -11.86 9.60 4.66
N ARG A 44 -11.81 8.86 5.77
CA ARG A 44 -11.52 7.42 5.79
C ARG A 44 -12.55 6.63 5.00
N SER A 45 -13.84 6.90 5.22
CA SER A 45 -14.94 6.24 4.51
C SER A 45 -14.85 6.46 2.99
N MET A 46 -14.62 7.70 2.56
CA MET A 46 -14.43 8.03 1.14
C MET A 46 -13.24 7.29 0.52
N LEU A 47 -12.13 7.15 1.25
CA LEU A 47 -10.95 6.44 0.78
C LEU A 47 -11.18 4.92 0.70
N VAL A 48 -11.93 4.33 1.63
CA VAL A 48 -12.32 2.91 1.57
C VAL A 48 -13.17 2.63 0.33
N GLU A 49 -14.20 3.45 0.09
CA GLU A 49 -15.06 3.31 -1.10
C GLU A 49 -14.27 3.53 -2.40
N THR A 50 -13.38 4.53 -2.41
CA THR A 50 -12.48 4.78 -3.55
C THR A 50 -11.56 3.60 -3.82
N MET A 51 -10.97 3.00 -2.78
CA MET A 51 -10.11 1.83 -2.92
C MET A 51 -10.90 0.61 -3.44
N LEU A 52 -12.11 0.37 -2.91
CA LEU A 52 -12.98 -0.69 -3.39
C LEU A 52 -13.34 -0.50 -4.87
N GLY A 53 -13.77 0.71 -5.25
CA GLY A 53 -14.07 1.05 -6.64
C GLY A 53 -12.86 0.85 -7.56
N THR A 54 -11.67 1.27 -7.12
CA THR A 54 -10.40 1.08 -7.84
C THR A 54 -10.10 -0.41 -8.06
N ALA A 55 -10.23 -1.23 -7.01
CA ALA A 55 -10.01 -2.67 -7.11
C ALA A 55 -11.04 -3.35 -8.05
N LEU A 56 -12.31 -2.93 -8.00
CA LEU A 56 -13.35 -3.43 -8.90
C LEU A 56 -13.09 -3.04 -10.36
N LEU A 57 -12.62 -1.83 -10.64
CA LEU A 57 -12.23 -1.42 -11.99
C LEU A 57 -11.11 -2.29 -12.54
N LEU A 58 -10.01 -2.45 -11.78
CA LEU A 58 -8.89 -3.31 -12.17
C LEU A 58 -9.35 -4.73 -12.46
N LYS A 59 -10.17 -5.30 -11.57
CA LYS A 59 -10.61 -6.70 -11.67
C LYS A 59 -11.64 -6.93 -12.77
N ASN A 60 -12.71 -6.13 -12.81
CA ASN A 60 -13.85 -6.40 -13.68
C ASN A 60 -13.58 -5.97 -15.12
N GLU A 61 -12.87 -4.85 -15.30
CA GLU A 61 -12.50 -4.35 -16.63
C GLU A 61 -11.16 -4.91 -17.12
N GLN A 62 -10.50 -5.75 -16.31
CA GLN A 62 -9.20 -6.38 -16.63
C GLN A 62 -8.13 -5.34 -17.03
N LEU A 63 -8.15 -4.19 -16.38
CA LEU A 63 -7.20 -3.11 -16.61
C LEU A 63 -5.87 -3.45 -15.92
N SER A 64 -4.77 -3.17 -16.60
CA SER A 64 -3.48 -3.00 -15.92
C SER A 64 -3.50 -1.75 -15.05
N PHE A 65 -2.54 -1.64 -14.12
CA PHE A 65 -2.37 -0.42 -13.33
C PHE A 65 -2.11 0.80 -14.22
N ASP A 66 -1.27 0.67 -15.24
CA ASP A 66 -0.97 1.75 -16.18
C ASP A 66 -2.21 2.20 -16.95
N GLN A 67 -3.04 1.26 -17.42
CA GLN A 67 -4.28 1.58 -18.11
C GLN A 67 -5.28 2.34 -17.22
N LEU A 68 -5.40 1.92 -15.95
CA LEU A 68 -6.25 2.65 -15.02
C LEU A 68 -5.70 4.04 -14.72
N ILE A 69 -4.38 4.17 -14.53
CA ILE A 69 -3.70 5.46 -14.33
C ILE A 69 -3.94 6.38 -15.52
N GLU A 70 -3.69 5.94 -16.76
CA GLU A 70 -3.92 6.72 -17.97
C GLU A 70 -5.37 7.21 -18.11
N ARG A 71 -6.33 6.39 -17.67
CA ARG A 71 -7.75 6.73 -17.72
C ARG A 71 -8.15 7.82 -16.74
N VAL A 72 -7.51 7.91 -15.57
CA VAL A 72 -7.85 8.88 -14.51
C VAL A 72 -6.90 10.09 -14.46
N ALA A 73 -5.70 9.96 -15.00
CA ALA A 73 -4.69 11.00 -15.04
C ALA A 73 -4.69 11.73 -16.38
N THR A 74 -5.49 12.80 -16.47
CA THR A 74 -5.44 13.69 -17.63
C THR A 74 -4.09 14.43 -17.69
N LYS A 75 -3.55 14.61 -18.89
CA LYS A 75 -2.30 15.32 -19.12
C LYS A 75 -2.36 16.76 -18.59
N GLY A 76 -1.44 17.11 -17.70
CA GLY A 76 -1.39 18.39 -16.98
C GLY A 76 -2.41 18.54 -15.85
N GLY A 77 -3.12 17.46 -15.51
CA GLY A 77 -4.13 17.44 -14.44
C GLY A 77 -3.54 17.18 -13.05
N ILE A 78 -4.35 17.42 -12.02
CA ILE A 78 -3.95 17.25 -10.61
C ILE A 78 -3.52 15.81 -10.27
N THR A 79 -4.12 14.81 -10.93
CA THR A 79 -3.80 13.40 -10.72
C THR A 79 -2.39 13.07 -11.22
N GLU A 80 -1.99 13.61 -12.38
CA GLU A 80 -0.65 13.41 -12.94
C GLU A 80 0.42 14.02 -12.01
N GLU A 81 0.19 15.24 -11.52
CA GLU A 81 1.09 15.87 -10.54
C GLU A 81 1.17 15.09 -9.23
N GLY A 82 0.03 14.58 -8.76
CA GLY A 82 -0.04 13.72 -7.58
C GLY A 82 0.81 12.45 -7.74
N LEU A 83 0.69 11.76 -8.89
CA LEU A 83 1.49 10.57 -9.18
C LEU A 83 2.99 10.86 -9.19
N ARG A 84 3.43 12.02 -9.69
CA ARG A 84 4.84 12.43 -9.63
C ARG A 84 5.36 12.66 -8.21
N VAL A 85 4.49 13.01 -7.27
CA VAL A 85 4.87 13.08 -5.84
C VAL A 85 5.01 11.68 -5.26
N LEU A 86 4.10 10.77 -5.61
CA LEU A 86 4.15 9.37 -5.15
C LEU A 86 5.38 8.65 -5.70
N ASP A 87 5.73 8.85 -6.97
CA ASP A 87 6.90 8.24 -7.62
C ASP A 87 8.24 8.62 -6.96
N LYS A 88 8.30 9.79 -6.31
CA LYS A 88 9.50 10.25 -5.59
C LYS A 88 9.62 9.68 -4.18
N THR A 89 8.54 9.20 -3.59
CA THR A 89 8.49 8.91 -2.14
C THR A 89 8.15 7.46 -1.83
N LEU A 90 7.25 6.84 -2.60
CA LEU A 90 6.79 5.48 -2.35
C LEU A 90 7.84 4.40 -2.67
N PRO A 91 8.60 4.45 -3.80
CA PRO A 91 9.51 3.35 -4.14
C PRO A 91 10.51 3.03 -3.02
N SER A 92 11.24 4.04 -2.55
CA SER A 92 12.21 3.85 -1.46
C SER A 92 11.56 3.44 -0.14
N GLY A 93 10.33 3.90 0.13
CA GLY A 93 9.59 3.50 1.32
C GLY A 93 9.14 2.03 1.27
N PHE A 94 8.78 1.53 0.09
CA PHE A 94 8.47 0.11 -0.11
C PHE A 94 9.72 -0.76 -0.07
N ASP A 95 10.85 -0.30 -0.61
CA ASP A 95 12.15 -0.99 -0.46
C ASP A 95 12.51 -1.16 1.03
N GLU A 96 12.35 -0.10 1.83
CA GLU A 96 12.57 -0.15 3.28
C GLU A 96 11.59 -1.10 3.99
N LEU A 97 10.31 -1.10 3.58
CA LEU A 97 9.29 -1.99 4.11
C LEU A 97 9.66 -3.47 3.89
N PHE A 98 10.09 -3.83 2.69
CA PHE A 98 10.53 -5.20 2.38
C PHE A 98 11.79 -5.56 3.17
N ALA A 99 12.80 -4.68 3.21
CA ALA A 99 14.03 -4.91 3.97
C ALA A 99 13.77 -5.13 5.48
N MET A 100 12.88 -4.33 6.08
CA MET A 100 12.48 -4.49 7.48
C MET A 100 11.78 -5.83 7.72
N THR A 101 10.85 -6.21 6.83
CA THR A 101 10.04 -7.41 7.01
C THR A 101 10.89 -8.69 6.86
N GLU A 102 11.81 -8.71 5.90
CA GLU A 102 12.80 -9.79 5.75
C GLU A 102 13.68 -9.96 6.99
N SER A 103 14.21 -8.86 7.53
CA SER A 103 15.01 -8.87 8.76
C SER A 103 14.22 -9.42 9.95
N LYS A 104 12.93 -9.05 10.07
CA LYS A 104 12.06 -9.55 11.14
C LYS A 104 11.77 -11.05 10.99
N HIS A 105 11.50 -11.54 9.78
CA HIS A 105 11.29 -12.96 9.52
C HIS A 105 12.54 -13.78 9.83
N ALA A 106 13.73 -13.31 9.40
CA ALA A 106 15.00 -13.97 9.71
C ALA A 106 15.23 -14.09 11.22
N ALA A 107 15.00 -13.01 11.98
CA ALA A 107 15.11 -13.02 13.43
C ALA A 107 14.13 -13.99 14.10
N LEU A 108 12.88 -14.05 13.61
CA LEU A 108 11.87 -14.96 14.17
C LEU A 108 12.23 -16.43 13.92
N LYS A 109 12.76 -16.78 12.74
CA LYS A 109 13.24 -18.14 12.44
C LYS A 109 14.33 -18.57 13.42
N ILE A 110 15.28 -17.68 13.74
CA ILE A 110 16.35 -17.97 14.71
C ILE A 110 15.75 -18.28 16.09
N LEU A 111 14.79 -17.47 16.55
CA LEU A 111 14.13 -17.67 17.85
C LEU A 111 13.38 -19.01 17.93
N VAL A 112 12.62 -19.35 16.88
CA VAL A 112 11.89 -20.62 16.82
C VAL A 112 12.86 -21.82 16.84
N GLN A 113 13.96 -21.74 16.09
CA GLN A 113 14.97 -22.80 16.11
C GLN A 113 15.65 -22.97 17.47
N GLN A 114 15.85 -21.89 18.22
CA GLN A 114 16.38 -21.96 19.59
C GLN A 114 15.39 -22.62 20.55
N GLN A 115 14.08 -22.36 20.41
CA GLN A 115 13.04 -22.97 21.23
C GLN A 115 12.83 -24.46 20.96
N ILE A 116 13.06 -24.92 19.72
CA ILE A 116 12.96 -26.35 19.35
C ILE A 116 14.19 -27.14 19.83
N LYS A 117 15.35 -26.48 19.99
CA LYS A 117 16.60 -27.10 20.44
C LYS A 117 16.81 -27.07 21.96
N ALA A 118 15.93 -26.39 22.71
CA ALA A 118 15.92 -26.33 24.17
C ALA A 118 15.00 -27.41 24.74
#